data_AF-A0A381YQ45-F1
#
_entry.id   AF-A0A381YQ45-F1
#
_cell.length_a   1.000
_cell.length_b   1.000
_cell.length_c   1.000
_cell.angle_alpha   90.00
_cell.angle_beta   90.00
_cell.angle_gamma   90.00
#
_symmetry.space_group_name_H-M   'P 1'
#
loop_
_entity.id
_entity.type
_entity.pdbx_description
1 polymer ?
#
loop_
_entity_poly.entity_id
_entity_poly.type
_entity_poly.pdbx_seq_one_letter_code
_entity_poly.pdbx_strand_id
1 'polypeptide(L)' 'MDDITIPQIIKIVLGLVVLVYVGYCWSNQKFWSRKHFDWKPKEYWPNVFWLNIIGGTLIGIWLIASPFLLS' A
#
# COMPACT_ATOMS: atom_id res chain seq x y z
N MET A 1 27.02 12.82 -1.66
CA MET A 1 25.85 12.13 -1.07
C MET A 1 24.68 12.97 -1.50
N ASP A 2 23.83 12.46 -2.39
CA ASP A 2 22.56 13.12 -2.65
C ASP A 2 21.73 13.02 -1.37
N ASP A 3 21.57 14.14 -0.69
CA ASP A 3 20.86 14.19 0.58
C ASP A 3 19.39 13.87 0.34
N ILE A 4 18.88 12.80 0.97
CA ILE A 4 17.46 12.48 0.91
C ILE A 4 16.71 13.60 1.64
N THR A 5 15.95 14.36 0.87
CA THR A 5 15.16 15.48 1.38
C THR A 5 14.01 14.97 2.26
N ILE A 6 13.55 15.80 3.20
CA ILE A 6 12.42 15.48 4.08
C ILE A 6 11.18 14.98 3.31
N PRO A 7 10.76 15.58 2.18
CA PRO A 7 9.63 15.08 1.40
C PRO A 7 9.86 13.66 0.83
N GLN A 8 11.09 13.33 0.44
CA GLN A 8 11.43 11.99 -0.04
C GLN A 8 11.37 10.96 1.08
N ILE A 9 11.87 11.29 2.28
CA ILE A 9 11.75 10.44 3.47
C ILE A 9 10.28 10.16 3.77
N ILE A 10 9.42 11.17 3.73
CA ILE A 10 7.97 11.02 3.95
C ILE A 10 7.35 10.05 2.94
N LYS A 11 7.70 10.16 1.65
CA LYS A 11 7.21 9.22 0.62
C LYS A 11 7.62 7.79 0.90
N ILE A 12 8.89 7.56 1.28
CA ILE A 12 9.40 6.23 1.62
C ILE A 12 8.63 5.65 2.81
N VAL A 13 8.46 6.42 3.89
CA VAL A 13 7.71 5.99 5.07
C VAL A 13 6.26 5.65 4.73
N LEU A 14 5.59 6.50 3.95
CA LEU A 14 4.21 6.24 3.49
C LEU A 14 4.14 4.96 2.65
N GLY A 15 5.09 4.75 1.74
CA GLY A 15 5.17 3.53 0.94
C GLY A 15 5.32 2.28 1.80
N LEU A 16 6.20 2.31 2.81
CA LEU A 16 6.37 1.21 3.75
C LEU A 16 5.09 0.92 4.54
N VAL A 17 4.39 1.95 5.05
CA VAL A 17 3.11 1.78 5.75
C VAL A 17 2.05 1.14 4.87
N VAL A 18 1.96 1.55 3.60
CA VAL A 18 1.04 0.94 2.62
C VAL A 18 1.38 -0.53 2.40
N LEU A 19 2.66 -0.88 2.22
CA LEU A 19 3.07 -2.27 2.03
C LEU A 19 2.81 -3.15 3.27
N VAL A 20 3.00 -2.62 4.47
CA VAL A 20 2.63 -3.30 5.72
C VAL A 20 1.12 -3.56 5.76
N TYR A 21 0.30 -2.56 5.41
CA TYR A 21 -1.16 -2.71 5.33
C TYR A 21 -1.58 -3.77 4.31
N VAL A 22 -0.97 -3.76 3.12
CA VAL A 22 -1.21 -4.78 2.08
C VAL A 22 -0.82 -6.17 2.59
N GLY A 23 0.35 -6.30 3.22
CA GLY A 23 0.81 -7.56 3.83
C GLY A 23 -0.14 -8.07 4.91
N TYR A 24 -0.70 -7.16 5.73
CA TYR A 24 -1.75 -7.48 6.70
C TYR A 24 -3.03 -7.99 6.01
N CYS A 25 -3.49 -7.30 4.96
CA CYS A 25 -4.69 -7.69 4.21
C CYS A 25 -4.52 -9.05 3.55
N TRP A 26 -3.34 -9.29 2.95
CA TRP A 26 -2.99 -10.56 2.34
C TRP A 26 -2.95 -11.69 3.38
N SER A 27 -2.25 -11.50 4.50
CA SER A 27 -2.09 -12.56 5.51
C SER A 27 -3.42 -12.95 6.16
N ASN A 28 -4.29 -11.97 6.39
CA ASN A 28 -5.60 -12.19 7.02
C ASN A 28 -6.71 -12.51 6.01
N GLN A 29 -6.43 -12.48 4.70
CA GLN A 29 -7.42 -12.57 3.61
C GLN A 29 -8.64 -11.67 3.85
N LYS A 30 -8.41 -10.46 4.38
CA LYS A 30 -9.43 -9.46 4.72
C LYS A 30 -9.04 -8.09 4.18
N PHE A 31 -10.02 -7.26 3.86
CA PHE A 31 -9.80 -5.88 3.44
C PHE A 31 -10.78 -4.93 4.14
N TRP A 32 -10.37 -3.67 4.29
CA TRP A 32 -11.26 -2.63 4.79
C TRP A 32 -12.23 -2.19 3.68
N SER A 33 -13.51 -2.45 3.88
CA SER A 33 -14.57 -2.01 2.97
C SER A 33 -14.87 -0.53 3.18
N ARG A 34 -14.55 0.31 2.19
CA ARG A 34 -14.90 1.75 2.24
C ARG A 34 -16.40 2.02 2.10
N LYS A 35 -17.17 1.06 1.58
CA LYS A 35 -18.62 1.19 1.42
C LYS A 35 -19.38 0.85 2.71
N HIS A 36 -18.89 -0.15 3.45
CA HIS A 36 -19.54 -0.65 4.67
C HIS A 36 -18.80 -0.25 5.95
N PHE A 37 -17.64 0.42 5.83
CA PHE A 37 -16.79 0.89 6.92
C PHE A 37 -16.43 -0.20 7.93
N ASP A 38 -16.17 -1.41 7.43
CA ASP A 38 -15.82 -2.57 8.23
C ASP A 38 -14.82 -3.49 7.52
N TRP A 39 -14.22 -4.41 8.27
CA TRP A 39 -13.35 -5.44 7.71
C TRP A 39 -14.19 -6.55 7.08
N LYS A 40 -14.03 -6.76 5.78
CA LYS A 40 -14.68 -7.86 5.05
C LYS A 40 -13.66 -8.91 4.62
N PRO A 41 -14.06 -10.19 4.62
CA PRO A 41 -13.20 -11.25 4.13
C PRO A 41 -13.20 -11.24 2.58
N LYS A 42 -12.14 -11.78 1.98
CA LYS A 42 -11.93 -11.81 0.53
C LYS A 42 -13.10 -12.41 -0.24
N GLU A 43 -13.77 -13.42 0.34
CA GLU A 43 -14.87 -14.15 -0.27
C GLU A 43 -16.08 -13.26 -0.54
N TYR A 44 -16.25 -12.18 0.23
CA TYR A 44 -17.37 -11.25 0.05
C TYR A 44 -17.28 -10.53 -1.29
N TRP A 45 -16.11 -9.95 -1.61
CA TRP A 45 -15.84 -9.27 -2.89
C TRP A 45 -14.38 -9.48 -3.33
N PRO A 46 -14.08 -10.58 -4.04
CA PRO A 46 -12.70 -10.95 -4.38
C PRO A 46 -12.03 -9.93 -5.30
N ASN A 47 -12.79 -9.31 -6.22
CA ASN A 47 -12.25 -8.29 -7.11
C ASN A 47 -11.77 -7.05 -6.34
N VAL A 48 -12.50 -6.62 -5.32
CA VAL A 48 -12.13 -5.45 -4.49
C VAL A 48 -10.94 -5.77 -3.61
N PHE A 49 -10.87 -7.01 -3.09
CA PHE A 49 -9.71 -7.50 -2.36
C PHE A 49 -8.45 -7.43 -3.24
N TRP A 50 -8.48 -8.04 -4.42
CA TRP A 50 -7.34 -8.05 -5.33
C TRP A 50 -6.95 -6.65 -5.83
N LEU A 51 -7.92 -5.77 -6.06
CA LEU A 51 -7.63 -4.36 -6.38
C LEU A 51 -6.89 -3.64 -5.23
N ASN A 52 -7.26 -3.89 -3.96
CA ASN A 52 -6.53 -3.33 -2.82
C ASN A 52 -5.09 -3.86 -2.76
N ILE A 53 -4.92 -5.16 -3.00
CA ILE A 53 -3.60 -5.79 -2.98
C ILE A 53 -2.71 -5.29 -4.12
N ILE A 54 -3.17 -5.39 -5.36
CA ILE A 54 -2.38 -5.01 -6.55
C ILE A 54 -2.15 -3.50 -6.54
N GLY A 55 -3.20 -2.71 -6.36
CA GLY A 55 -3.11 -1.25 -6.31
C GLY A 55 -2.22 -0.76 -5.16
N GLY A 56 -2.42 -1.30 -3.95
CA GLY A 56 -1.61 -0.97 -2.80
C GLY A 56 -0.14 -1.35 -2.97
N THR A 57 0.15 -2.51 -3.56
CA THR A 57 1.52 -2.95 -3.83
C THR A 57 2.21 -2.02 -4.83
N LEU A 58 1.55 -1.72 -5.96
CA LEU A 58 2.09 -0.82 -6.98
C LEU A 58 2.36 0.58 -6.43
N ILE A 59 1.41 1.14 -5.66
CA ILE A 59 1.57 2.45 -5.02
C ILE A 59 2.69 2.43 -3.98
N GLY A 60 2.74 1.41 -3.13
CA GLY A 60 3.77 1.27 -2.09
C GLY A 60 5.18 1.18 -2.68
N ILE A 61 5.36 0.34 -3.70
CA ILE A 61 6.64 0.22 -4.42
C ILE A 61 7.00 1.54 -5.12
N TRP A 62 6.05 2.17 -5.81
CA TRP A 62 6.30 3.45 -6.49
C TRP A 62 6.73 4.56 -5.52
N LEU A 63 6.08 4.67 -4.36
CA LEU A 63 6.43 5.66 -3.34
C LEU A 63 7.84 5.47 -2.79
N ILE A 64 8.30 4.22 -2.68
CA ILE A 64 9.66 3.90 -2.21
C ILE A 64 10.68 4.08 -3.34
N ALA A 65 10.37 3.65 -4.57
CA ALA A 65 11.31 3.65 -5.68
C ALA A 65 11.47 5.02 -6.34
N SER A 66 10.41 5.83 -6.40
CA SER A 66 10.45 7.13 -7.10
C SER A 66 11.50 8.10 -6.57
N PRO A 67 11.77 8.22 -5.25
CA PRO A 67 12.89 9.03 -4.74
C PRO A 67 14.28 8.57 -5.15
N PHE A 68 14.45 7.36 -5.70
CA PHE A 68 15.75 6.84 -6.16
C PHE A 68 15.85 6.79 -7.70
N LEU A 69 14.71 6.65 -8.38
CA LEU A 69 14.64 6.52 -9.84
C LEU A 69 14.38 7.84 -10.56
N LEU A 70 13.75 8.80 -9.87
CA LEU A 70 13.33 10.09 -10.42
C LEU A 70 13.93 11.28 -9.65
N SER A 71 14.96 11.02 -8.82
CA SER A 71 15.73 12.05 -8.11
C SER A 71 16.70 12.77 -9.03
#